data_AF-A0A2H9U4I6-F1
#
_entry.id   AF-A0A2H9U4I6-F1
#
_cell.length_a   1.000
_cell.length_b   1.000
_cell.length_c   1.000
_cell.angle_alpha   90.00
_cell.angle_beta   90.00
_cell.angle_gamma   90.00
#
_symmetry.space_group_name_H-M   'P 1'
#
loop_
_entity.id
_entity.type
_entity.pdbx_description
1 polymer ?
#
loop_
_entity_poly.entity_id
_entity_poly.type
_entity_poly.pdbx_seq_one_letter_code
_entity_poly.pdbx_strand_id
1 'polypeptide(L)'
;MVQSSGAEMLLILGGSVLIAFMGWALSSAKSTSNAVDADEAWTKMPASGKYTLNFYRQSGNHHRTVEVYGSRSDVESEIFKVFQRAGIDDQFMVFSPSNGIDYRRTHYNHRGSNEGKKVGGCLVTAN
;
A
#
# COMPACT_ATOMS: atom_id res chain seq x y z
N MET A 1 -38.92 14.73 -37.18
CA MET A 1 -39.19 13.48 -36.44
C MET A 1 -38.11 12.48 -36.82
N VAL A 2 -37.07 12.34 -35.98
CA VAL A 2 -36.02 11.34 -36.19
C VAL A 2 -36.38 10.15 -35.32
N GLN A 3 -36.69 9.04 -35.98
CA GLN A 3 -37.09 7.79 -35.37
C GLN A 3 -35.81 7.08 -34.87
N SER A 4 -35.54 7.20 -33.57
CA SER A 4 -34.44 6.48 -32.91
C SER A 4 -34.76 4.98 -32.92
N SER A 5 -33.91 4.19 -33.57
CA SER A 5 -34.08 2.73 -33.65
C SER A 5 -33.86 2.11 -32.26
N GLY A 6 -34.77 1.22 -31.87
CA GLY A 6 -34.80 0.58 -30.54
C GLY A 6 -33.63 -0.38 -30.23
N ALA A 7 -32.61 -0.43 -31.07
CA ALA A 7 -31.42 -1.27 -30.86
C ALA A 7 -30.35 -0.56 -30.01
N GLU A 8 -30.30 0.77 -30.00
CA GLU A 8 -29.24 1.51 -29.29
C GLU A 8 -29.50 1.64 -27.78
N MET A 9 -30.75 1.54 -27.33
CA MET A 9 -31.08 1.62 -25.89
C MET A 9 -30.73 0.37 -25.08
N LEU A 10 -30.58 -0.80 -25.72
CA LEU A 10 -30.36 -2.08 -25.01
C LEU A 10 -28.88 -2.34 -24.69
N LEU A 11 -27.95 -1.74 -25.43
CA LEU A 11 -26.51 -1.84 -25.17
C LEU A 11 -26.03 -0.94 -24.02
N ILE A 12 -26.71 0.17 -23.77
CA ILE A 12 -26.30 1.15 -22.75
C ILE A 12 -26.69 0.66 -21.33
N LEU A 13 -27.83 -0.04 -21.21
CA LEU A 13 -28.31 -0.58 -19.93
C LEU A 13 -27.66 -1.93 -19.55
N GLY A 14 -27.30 -2.77 -20.53
CA GLY A 14 -26.64 -4.06 -20.27
C GLY A 14 -25.15 -3.95 -19.91
N GLY A 15 -24.43 -3.00 -20.50
CA GLY A 15 -22.98 -2.86 -20.31
C GLY A 15 -22.57 -2.25 -18.97
N SER A 16 -23.39 -1.39 -18.40
CA SER A 16 -23.07 -0.64 -17.17
C SER A 16 -23.24 -1.47 -15.90
N VAL A 17 -24.13 -2.47 -15.89
CA VAL A 17 -24.32 -3.39 -14.75
C VAL A 17 -23.16 -4.39 -14.63
N LEU A 18 -22.59 -4.83 -15.76
CA LEU A 18 -21.49 -5.81 -15.79
C LEU A 18 -20.17 -5.23 -15.26
N ILE A 19 -19.91 -3.94 -15.49
CA ILE A 19 -18.71 -3.25 -15.00
C ILE A 19 -18.78 -3.04 -13.47
N ALA A 20 -19.97 -2.78 -12.92
CA ALA A 20 -20.16 -2.61 -11.48
C ALA A 20 -19.93 -3.91 -10.69
N PHE A 21 -20.32 -5.06 -11.23
CA PHE A 21 -20.11 -6.35 -10.56
C PHE A 21 -18.64 -6.82 -10.57
N MET A 22 -17.89 -6.60 -11.66
CA MET A 22 -16.45 -6.92 -11.68
C MET A 22 -15.64 -6.01 -10.75
N GLY A 23 -16.05 -4.75 -10.57
CA GLY A 23 -15.38 -3.82 -9.65
C GLY A 23 -15.46 -4.23 -8.18
N TRP A 24 -16.47 -4.99 -7.78
CA TRP A 24 -16.65 -5.43 -6.39
C TRP A 24 -15.82 -6.68 -6.05
N ALA A 25 -15.64 -7.60 -6.99
CA ALA A 25 -14.94 -8.87 -6.74
C ALA A 25 -13.42 -8.74 -6.54
N LEU A 26 -12.82 -7.63 -6.98
CA LEU A 26 -11.39 -7.34 -6.78
C LEU A 26 -11.12 -6.45 -5.55
N SER A 27 -12.16 -5.98 -4.89
CA SER A 27 -12.04 -5.07 -3.75
C SER A 27 -11.90 -5.85 -2.44
N SER A 28 -10.65 -5.94 -1.98
CA SER A 28 -10.29 -6.10 -0.58
C SER A 28 -10.11 -7.54 -0.08
N ALA A 29 -8.98 -8.14 -0.47
CA ALA A 29 -8.29 -9.04 0.44
C ALA A 29 -7.82 -8.22 1.66
N LYS A 30 -8.70 -8.08 2.66
CA LYS A 30 -8.35 -7.48 3.95
C LYS A 30 -7.38 -8.43 4.65
N SER A 31 -6.10 -8.21 4.45
CA SER A 31 -5.04 -8.90 5.16
C SER A 31 -5.17 -8.57 6.64
N THR A 32 -5.51 -9.58 7.45
CA THR A 32 -5.46 -9.52 8.92
C THR A 32 -4.04 -9.17 9.30
N SER A 33 -3.85 -7.92 9.73
CA SER A 33 -2.57 -7.36 10.12
C SER A 33 -2.50 -7.39 11.63
N ASN A 34 -1.68 -8.29 12.18
CA ASN A 34 -1.35 -8.25 13.59
C ASN A 34 -0.21 -7.26 13.78
N ALA A 35 -0.33 -6.34 14.73
CA ALA A 35 0.84 -5.60 15.21
C ALA A 35 1.77 -6.62 15.85
N VAL A 36 2.99 -6.74 15.33
CA VAL A 36 4.00 -7.68 15.81
C VAL A 36 5.16 -6.89 16.38
N ASP A 37 5.81 -7.42 17.41
CA ASP A 37 7.06 -6.85 17.92
C ASP A 37 8.08 -6.74 16.78
N ALA A 38 8.82 -5.64 16.76
CA ALA A 38 9.77 -5.38 15.69
C ALA A 38 10.85 -6.46 15.60
N ASP A 39 11.34 -6.94 16.74
CA ASP A 39 12.39 -7.95 16.80
C ASP A 39 11.87 -9.29 16.29
N GLU A 40 10.66 -9.68 16.68
CA GLU A 40 10.04 -10.92 16.20
C GLU A 40 9.86 -10.89 14.67
N ALA A 41 9.40 -9.77 14.11
CA ALA A 41 9.23 -9.66 12.66
C ALA A 41 10.57 -9.75 11.90
N TRP A 42 11.64 -9.16 12.45
CA TRP A 42 12.97 -9.21 11.85
C TRP A 42 13.66 -10.57 11.97
N THR A 43 13.30 -11.43 12.95
CA THR A 43 13.82 -12.82 12.99
C THR A 43 13.44 -13.65 11.77
N LYS A 44 12.37 -13.28 11.06
CA LYS A 44 11.88 -13.96 9.86
C LYS A 44 12.54 -13.43 8.57
N MET A 45 13.31 -12.36 8.66
CA MET A 45 14.08 -11.78 7.57
C MET A 45 15.54 -12.26 7.64
N PRO A 46 16.27 -12.33 6.51
CA PRO A 46 17.71 -12.51 6.57
C PRO A 46 18.34 -11.37 7.39
N ALA A 47 19.46 -11.64 8.07
CA ALA A 47 20.15 -10.63 8.89
C ALA A 47 20.84 -9.55 8.04
N SER A 48 21.23 -9.91 6.80
CA SER A 48 21.74 -9.00 5.80
C SER A 48 21.45 -9.52 4.40
N GLY A 49 21.41 -8.63 3.42
CA GLY A 49 21.16 -8.99 2.02
C GLY A 49 20.64 -7.81 1.21
N LYS A 50 19.96 -8.14 0.10
CA LYS A 50 19.24 -7.18 -0.72
C LYS A 50 17.80 -7.08 -0.23
N TYR A 51 17.37 -5.88 0.14
CA TYR A 51 16.00 -5.58 0.50
C TYR A 51 15.37 -4.62 -0.51
N THR A 52 14.08 -4.82 -0.76
CA THR A 52 13.25 -3.91 -1.54
C THR A 52 12.31 -3.18 -0.60
N LEU A 53 12.36 -1.85 -0.65
CA LEU A 53 11.51 -0.94 0.12
C LEU A 53 10.47 -0.34 -0.81
N ASN A 54 9.23 -0.82 -0.72
CA ASN A 54 8.10 -0.34 -1.50
C ASN A 54 7.31 0.68 -0.69
N PHE A 55 7.60 1.96 -0.91
CA PHE A 55 6.86 3.06 -0.31
C PHE A 55 5.53 3.26 -1.03
N TYR A 56 4.47 3.45 -0.26
CA TYR A 56 3.14 3.73 -0.77
C TYR A 56 2.53 4.92 -0.05
N ARG A 57 1.57 5.55 -0.72
CA ARG A 57 0.81 6.69 -0.22
C ARG A 57 -0.32 6.23 0.69
N GLN A 58 -0.90 7.14 1.44
CA GLN A 58 -2.05 6.84 2.30
C GLN A 58 -3.28 6.36 1.54
N SER A 59 -3.40 6.74 0.26
CA SER A 59 -4.43 6.19 -0.61
C SER A 59 -4.18 4.73 -1.03
N GLY A 60 -3.06 4.13 -0.61
CA GLY A 60 -2.59 2.81 -1.06
C GLY A 60 -1.81 2.82 -2.39
N ASN A 61 -1.72 3.97 -3.07
CA ASN A 61 -1.03 4.06 -4.35
C ASN A 61 0.48 3.98 -4.18
N HIS A 62 1.16 3.34 -5.14
CA HIS A 62 2.61 3.30 -5.17
C HIS A 62 3.21 4.72 -5.14
N HIS A 63 4.24 4.91 -4.31
CA HIS A 63 4.98 6.16 -4.23
C HIS A 63 6.35 6.05 -4.89
N ARG A 64 7.17 5.10 -4.42
CA ARG A 64 8.52 4.81 -4.95
C ARG A 64 9.03 3.46 -4.45
N THR A 65 9.95 2.86 -5.17
CA THR A 65 10.73 1.69 -4.73
C THR A 65 12.19 2.08 -4.52
N VAL A 66 12.81 1.57 -3.45
CA VAL A 66 14.24 1.72 -3.15
C VAL A 66 14.83 0.35 -2.86
N GLU A 67 16.01 0.08 -3.40
CA GLU A 67 16.77 -1.12 -3.06
C GLU A 67 17.87 -0.76 -2.06
N VAL A 68 17.96 -1.53 -0.97
CA VAL A 68 18.97 -1.36 0.07
C VAL A 68 19.76 -2.65 0.20
N TYR A 69 21.08 -2.54 0.19
CA TYR A 69 21.99 -3.65 0.40
C TYR A 69 22.66 -3.44 1.76
N GLY A 70 22.44 -4.35 2.70
CA GLY A 70 22.97 -4.18 4.06
C GLY A 70 22.23 -4.99 5.09
N SER A 71 22.10 -4.43 6.29
CA SER A 71 21.48 -5.01 7.47
C SER A 71 20.12 -4.37 7.77
N ARG A 72 19.43 -4.87 8.81
CA ARG A 72 18.25 -4.21 9.41
C ARG A 72 18.48 -2.70 9.63
N SER A 73 19.63 -2.32 10.17
CA SER A 73 19.92 -0.92 10.51
C SER A 73 19.94 -0.01 9.28
N ASP A 74 20.47 -0.50 8.16
CA ASP A 74 20.53 0.23 6.89
C ASP A 74 19.14 0.43 6.29
N VAL A 75 18.30 -0.62 6.36
CA VAL A 75 16.90 -0.59 5.93
C VAL A 75 16.11 0.40 6.77
N GLU A 76 16.18 0.28 8.10
CA GLU A 76 15.46 1.16 9.01
C GLU A 76 15.91 2.62 8.85
N SER A 77 17.22 2.87 8.71
CA SER A 77 17.76 4.21 8.44
C SER A 77 17.15 4.83 7.19
N GLU A 78 17.01 4.07 6.09
CA GLU A 78 16.41 4.58 4.86
C GLU A 78 14.91 4.86 5.05
N ILE A 79 14.17 3.98 5.72
CA ILE A 79 12.75 4.20 6.03
C ILE A 79 12.56 5.47 6.86
N PHE A 80 13.34 5.62 7.94
CA PHE A 80 13.28 6.78 8.83
C PHE A 80 13.55 8.08 8.08
N LYS A 81 14.55 8.12 7.18
CA LYS A 81 14.82 9.31 6.34
C LYS A 81 13.61 9.71 5.50
N VAL A 82 12.87 8.75 4.92
CA VAL A 82 11.66 9.06 4.15
C VAL A 82 10.55 9.57 5.04
N PHE A 83 10.33 8.90 6.17
CA PHE A 83 9.20 9.21 7.06
C PHE A 83 9.40 10.58 7.70
N GLN A 84 10.62 10.92 8.12
CA GLN A 84 10.97 12.27 8.60
C GLN A 84 10.72 13.33 7.54
N ARG A 85 11.13 13.11 6.28
CA ARG A 85 10.85 14.05 5.18
C ARG A 85 9.35 14.20 4.91
N ALA A 86 8.55 13.18 5.20
CA ALA A 86 7.11 13.20 5.07
C ALA A 86 6.37 13.76 6.30
N GLY A 87 7.09 14.13 7.38
CA GLY A 87 6.51 14.59 8.64
C GLY A 87 5.71 13.50 9.36
N ILE A 88 6.21 12.26 9.33
CA ILE A 88 5.65 11.13 10.07
C ILE A 88 6.54 10.89 11.28
N ASP A 89 6.04 11.24 12.46
CA ASP A 89 6.80 11.15 13.71
C ASP A 89 6.61 9.80 14.42
N ASP A 90 5.43 9.18 14.25
CA ASP A 90 5.08 7.89 14.84
C ASP A 90 4.73 6.84 13.77
N GLN A 91 5.31 5.66 13.92
CA GLN A 91 5.12 4.52 13.04
C GLN A 91 4.99 3.22 13.83
N PHE A 92 4.25 2.26 13.27
CA PHE A 92 4.16 0.90 13.80
C PHE A 92 4.47 -0.12 12.71
N MET A 93 4.96 -1.28 13.15
CA MET A 93 5.28 -2.40 12.27
C MET A 93 4.15 -3.43 12.27
N VAL A 94 3.88 -3.95 11.08
CA VAL A 94 2.94 -5.03 10.85
C VAL A 94 3.65 -6.11 10.07
N PHE A 95 3.60 -7.35 10.54
CA PHE A 95 4.06 -8.47 9.74
C PHE A 95 3.02 -8.76 8.65
N SER A 96 3.45 -8.72 7.39
CA SER A 96 2.63 -9.10 6.25
C SER A 96 2.73 -10.60 6.00
N PRO A 97 1.61 -11.30 5.71
CA PRO A 97 1.61 -12.73 5.35
C PRO A 97 2.53 -13.09 4.18
N SER A 98 2.92 -12.11 3.36
CA SER A 98 3.81 -12.26 2.20
C SER A 98 5.31 -12.28 2.55
N ASN A 99 5.69 -12.71 3.76
CA ASN A 99 7.08 -12.61 4.28
C ASN A 99 7.65 -11.19 4.20
N GLY A 100 6.80 -10.18 4.37
CA GLY A 100 7.18 -8.77 4.32
C GLY A 100 7.00 -8.09 5.67
N ILE A 101 7.76 -7.04 5.93
CA ILE A 101 7.55 -6.16 7.08
C ILE A 101 6.95 -4.86 6.56
N ASP A 102 5.78 -4.49 7.06
CA ASP A 102 5.08 -3.26 6.67
C ASP A 102 5.18 -2.21 7.77
N TYR A 103 5.88 -1.11 7.47
CA TYR A 103 5.97 0.07 8.33
C TYR A 103 4.84 1.03 7.97
N ARG A 104 3.98 1.36 8.94
CA ARG A 104 2.81 2.21 8.73
C ARG A 104 2.83 3.42 9.65
N ARG A 105 2.32 4.55 9.16
CA ARG A 105 2.06 5.72 10.02
C ARG A 105 0.98 5.37 11.06
N THR A 106 1.15 5.82 12.30
CA THR A 106 0.18 5.55 13.39
C THR A 106 -1.16 6.26 13.19
N HIS A 107 -1.12 7.49 12.66
CA HIS A 107 -2.32 8.30 12.51
C HIS A 107 -2.55 8.72 11.06
N TYR A 108 -3.79 8.57 10.60
CA TYR A 108 -4.28 9.29 9.44
C TYR A 108 -4.57 10.72 9.87
N ASN A 109 -4.05 11.70 9.14
CA ASN A 109 -4.55 13.06 9.27
C ASN A 109 -5.76 13.14 8.29
N HIS A 110 -6.67 14.09 8.46
CA HIS A 110 -7.91 14.15 7.65
C HIS A 110 -7.96 15.44 6.81
N ARG A 111 -6.82 15.89 6.28
CA ARG A 111 -6.70 17.16 5.52
C ARG A 111 -7.18 17.08 4.06
N GLY A 112 -8.17 16.22 3.78
CA GLY A 112 -8.82 16.12 2.46
C GLY A 112 -7.98 15.45 1.37
N SER A 113 -8.26 15.70 0.09
CA SER A 113 -7.67 14.98 -1.06
C SER A 113 -6.13 15.04 -1.15
N ASN A 114 -5.50 16.04 -0.52
CA ASN A 114 -4.04 16.16 -0.45
C ASN A 114 -3.41 15.24 0.60
N GLU A 115 -4.19 14.76 1.59
CA GLU A 115 -3.80 13.75 2.56
C GLU A 115 -3.39 12.44 1.88
N GLY A 116 -4.25 11.94 1.00
CA GLY A 116 -4.04 10.67 0.29
C GLY A 116 -2.81 10.66 -0.61
N LYS A 117 -2.24 11.83 -0.94
CA LYS A 117 -1.02 11.95 -1.75
C LYS A 117 0.27 11.77 -0.93
N LYS A 118 0.18 11.90 0.40
CA LYS A 118 1.33 11.76 1.30
C LYS A 118 1.72 10.29 1.48
N VAL A 119 2.96 10.07 1.91
CA VAL A 119 3.46 8.75 2.31
C VAL A 119 2.56 8.17 3.41
N GLY A 120 2.19 6.90 3.25
CA GLY A 120 1.35 6.14 4.18
C GLY A 120 2.09 5.00 4.87
N GLY A 121 3.04 4.39 4.16
CA GLY A 121 3.85 3.32 4.71
C GLY A 121 4.92 2.82 3.75
N CYS A 122 5.60 1.76 4.18
CA CYS A 122 6.67 1.09 3.44
C CYS A 122 6.63 -0.41 3.68
N LEU A 123 6.45 -1.19 2.62
CA LEU A 123 6.58 -2.64 2.64
C LEU A 123 8.03 -3.04 2.32
N VAL A 124 8.67 -3.72 3.26
CA VAL A 124 10.01 -4.29 3.15
C VAL A 124 9.91 -5.76 2.76
N THR A 125 10.64 -6.17 1.73
CA THR A 125 10.79 -7.57 1.33
C THR A 125 12.26 -7.89 1.12
N ALA A 126 12.71 -9.07 1.55
CA ALA A 126 14.03 -9.58 1.20
C ALA A 126 14.00 -10.28 -0.16
N ASN A 127 15.06 -10.09 -0.96
CA ASN A 127 15.27 -10.76 -2.25
C ASN A 127 16.40 -11.77 -2.17
#